data_AF-A0A961PF91-F1
#
_entry.id   AF-A0A961PF91-F1
#
_cell.length_a   1.000
_cell.length_b   1.000
_cell.length_c   1.000
_cell.angle_alpha   90.00
_cell.angle_beta   90.00
_cell.angle_gamma   90.00
#
_symmetry.space_group_name_H-M   'P 1'
#
loop_
_entity.id
_entity.type
_entity.pdbx_description
1 polymer ?
#
loop_
_entity_poly.entity_id
_entity_poly.type
_entity_poly.pdbx_seq_one_letter_code
_entity_poly.pdbx_strand_id
1 'polypeptide(L)' 'MDLDRYVDVAAEVIDLPVTPDWKPGVVRFLGLAAEMARLLETVALDDAELVMAPVYSPDAFAGGKDD' A
#
# COMPACT_ATOMS: atom_id res chain seq x y z
N MET A 1 15.27 -0.20 -8.63
CA MET A 1 14.22 -1.24 -8.64
C MET A 1 13.98 -1.63 -10.08
N ASP A 2 13.98 -2.93 -10.39
CA ASP A 2 13.56 -3.43 -11.70
C ASP A 2 12.03 -3.62 -11.66
N LEU A 3 11.30 -2.68 -12.28
CA LEU A 3 9.84 -2.63 -12.22
C LEU A 3 9.18 -3.74 -13.06
N ASP A 4 9.77 -4.09 -14.20
CA ASP A 4 9.24 -5.15 -15.06
C ASP A 4 9.28 -6.50 -14.33
N ARG A 5 10.44 -6.84 -13.74
CA ARG A 5 10.57 -8.06 -12.94
C ARG A 5 9.67 -8.03 -11.71
N TYR A 6 9.54 -6.87 -11.06
CA TYR A 6 8.67 -6.75 -9.89
C TYR A 6 7.21 -6.99 -10.26
N VAL A 7 6.72 -6.41 -11.35
CA VAL A 7 5.34 -6.62 -11.83
C VAL A 7 5.09 -8.09 -12.14
N ASP A 8 6.03 -8.78 -12.79
CA ASP A 8 5.88 -10.21 -13.09
C ASP A 8 5.74 -11.06 -11.82
N VAL A 9 6.63 -10.86 -10.84
CA VAL A 9 6.60 -11.63 -9.58
C VAL A 9 5.39 -11.25 -8.74
N ALA A 10 5.07 -9.96 -8.61
CA ALA A 10 3.95 -9.51 -7.81
C ALA A 10 2.61 -10.02 -8.35
N ALA A 11 2.43 -9.98 -9.68
CA ALA A 11 1.25 -10.51 -10.35
C ALA A 11 1.03 -12.00 -10.06
N GLU A 12 2.10 -12.80 -10.05
CA GLU A 12 2.04 -14.22 -9.70
C GLU A 12 1.67 -14.42 -8.22
N VAL A 13 2.30 -13.66 -7.31
CA VAL A 13 2.09 -13.80 -5.86
C VAL A 13 0.65 -13.50 -5.44
N ILE A 14 0.00 -12.53 -6.07
CA ILE A 14 -1.37 -12.11 -5.73
C ILE A 14 -2.45 -12.73 -6.63
N ASP A 15 -2.07 -13.65 -7.51
CA ASP A 15 -2.96 -14.28 -8.50
C ASP A 15 -3.74 -13.23 -9.34
N LEU A 16 -3.04 -12.20 -9.81
CA LEU A 16 -3.60 -11.15 -10.64
C LEU A 16 -2.84 -11.05 -11.98
N PRO A 17 -3.29 -11.76 -13.03
CA PRO A 17 -2.61 -11.76 -14.31
C PRO A 17 -2.57 -10.37 -14.95
N VAL A 18 -1.38 -9.93 -15.36
CA VAL A 18 -1.19 -8.73 -16.18
C VAL A 18 -0.90 -9.16 -17.61
N THR A 19 -1.82 -8.86 -18.53
CA THR A 19 -1.62 -9.20 -19.94
C THR A 19 -0.45 -8.41 -20.54
N PRO A 20 0.21 -8.92 -21.59
CA PRO A 20 1.30 -8.20 -22.26
C PRO A 20 0.90 -6.82 -22.75
N ASP A 21 -0.33 -6.65 -23.22
CA ASP A 21 -0.85 -5.36 -23.71
C ASP A 21 -1.02 -4.33 -22.59
N TRP A 22 -1.29 -4.77 -21.36
CA TRP A 22 -1.49 -3.88 -20.21
C TRP A 22 -0.19 -3.59 -19.46
N LYS A 23 0.81 -4.48 -19.56
CA LYS A 23 2.07 -4.40 -18.82
C LYS A 23 2.78 -3.04 -18.94
N PRO A 24 2.89 -2.40 -20.13
CA PRO A 24 3.50 -1.07 -20.24
C PRO A 24 2.77 -0.01 -19.40
N GLY A 25 1.44 -0.08 -19.33
CA GLY A 25 0.63 0.81 -18.51
C GLY A 25 0.85 0.56 -17.02
N VAL A 26 0.79 -0.71 -16.60
CA VAL A 26 1.00 -1.11 -15.20
C VAL A 26 2.37 -0.69 -14.69
N VAL A 27 3.44 -0.97 -15.46
CA VAL A 27 4.81 -0.56 -15.12
C VAL A 27 4.92 0.96 -14.96
N ARG A 28 4.31 1.73 -15.88
CA ARG A 28 4.32 3.20 -15.80
C ARG A 28 3.62 3.72 -14.54
N PHE A 29 2.42 3.21 -14.22
CA PHE A 29 1.70 3.65 -13.02
C PHE A 29 2.40 3.23 -11.73
N LEU A 30 2.98 2.02 -11.69
CA LEU A 30 3.77 1.57 -10.55
C LEU A 30 5.02 2.44 -10.36
N GLY A 31 5.66 2.88 -11.44
CA GLY A 31 6.77 3.83 -11.39
C GLY A 31 6.38 5.17 -10.76
N LEU A 32 5.21 5.71 -11.11
CA LEU A 32 4.67 6.93 -10.49
C LEU A 32 4.36 6.73 -9.00
N ALA A 33 3.78 5.60 -8.63
CA ALA A 33 3.55 5.27 -7.23
C ALA A 33 4.86 5.17 -6.44
N ALA A 34 5.92 4.61 -7.04
CA ALA A 34 7.25 4.55 -6.44
C ALA A 34 7.91 5.93 -6.29
N GLU A 35 7.60 6.90 -7.16
CA GLU A 35 7.99 8.31 -6.97
C GLU A 35 7.29 8.93 -5.76
N MET A 36 5.98 8.71 -5.62
CA MET A 36 5.21 9.20 -4.47
C MET A 36 5.69 8.55 -3.17
N ALA A 37 5.94 7.24 -3.17
CA ALA A 37 6.47 6.52 -2.01
C ALA A 37 7.82 7.10 -1.55
N ARG A 38 8.73 7.38 -2.49
CA ARG A 38 10.00 8.04 -2.19
C ARG A 38 9.84 9.41 -1.53
N LEU A 39 8.79 10.17 -1.87
CA LEU A 39 8.50 11.43 -1.20
C LEU A 39 8.09 11.19 0.27
N LEU A 40 7.24 10.20 0.52
CA LEU A 40 6.81 9.84 1.88
C LEU A 40 7.97 9.35 2.75
N GLU A 41 8.90 8.57 2.17
CA GLU A 41 10.10 8.08 2.86
C GLU A 41 11.04 9.20 3.35
N THR A 42 10.88 10.44 2.85
CA THR A 42 11.65 11.60 3.34
C THR A 42 11.10 12.19 4.64
N VAL A 43 9.88 11.84 5.02
CA VAL A 43 9.24 12.32 6.25
C VAL A 43 9.67 11.42 7.41
N ALA A 44 10.37 12.00 8.38
CA ALA A 44 10.69 11.28 9.62
C ALA A 44 9.40 11.04 10.42
N LEU A 45 9.10 9.77 10.67
CA LEU A 45 8.03 9.36 11.57
C LEU A 45 8.64 9.05 12.93
N ASP A 46 8.05 9.60 14.00
CA ASP A 46 8.37 9.20 15.36
C ASP A 46 7.57 7.93 15.71
N ASP A 47 8.27 6.87 16.12
CA ASP A 47 7.64 5.61 16.56
C ASP A 47 6.68 5.83 17.74
N ALA A 48 6.85 6.91 18.51
CA ALA A 48 5.95 7.30 19.60
C ALA A 48 4.67 8.03 19.12
N GLU A 49 4.65 8.54 17.88
CA GLU A 49 3.53 9.29 17.29
C GLU A 49 2.97 8.62 16.02
N LEU A 50 3.21 7.33 15.80
CA LEU A 50 2.51 6.54 14.77
C LEU A 50 1.03 6.34 15.18
N VAL A 51 0.29 7.44 15.32
CA VAL A 51 -1.15 7.48 15.42
C VAL A 51 -1.67 7.08 14.06
N MET A 52 -1.86 5.77 13.88
CA MET A 52 -2.51 5.21 12.71
C MET A 52 -3.81 5.98 12.49
N ALA A 53 -4.11 6.31 11.23
CA ALA A 53 -5.44 6.78 10.86
C ALA A 53 -6.49 5.82 11.47
N PRO A 54 -7.67 6.32 11.89
CA PRO A 54 -8.60 5.58 12.75
C PRO A 54 -8.73 4.12 12.32
N VAL A 55 -8.18 3.23 13.14
CA VAL A 55 -8.29 1.78 12.93
C VAL A 55 -9.57 1.29 13.58
N TYR A 56 -10.18 0.28 12.97
CA TYR A 56 -11.25 -0.45 13.63
C TYR A 56 -10.73 -1.04 14.95
N SER A 57 -11.35 -0.65 16.06
CA SER A 57 -11.18 -1.29 17.36
C SER A 57 -12.51 -1.91 17.76
N PRO A 58 -12.57 -3.22 18.09
CA PRO A 58 -13.79 -3.83 18.63
C PRO A 58 -14.35 -3.05 19.83
N ASP A 59 -13.46 -2.51 20.67
CA ASP A 59 -13.82 -1.76 21.87
C ASP A 59 -14.36 -0.36 21.57
N ALA A 60 -13.99 0.23 20.43
CA ALA A 60 -14.52 1.52 20.00
C ALA A 60 -16.01 1.47 19.63
N PHE A 61 -16.55 0.27 19.36
CA PHE A 61 -17.96 0.03 19.09
C PHE A 61 -18.69 -0.69 20.24
N ALA A 62 -17.95 -1.21 21.23
CA ALA A 62 -18.49 -1.85 22.42
C ALA A 62 -19.01 -0.83 23.45
N GLY A 63 -19.79 0.16 22.99
CA GLY A 63 -20.67 0.98 23.82
C GLY A 63 -21.79 0.11 24.40
N GLY A 64 -21.42 -0.84 25.26
CA GLY A 64 -22.29 -1.74 25.99
C GLY A 64 -22.64 -1.13 27.34
N LYS A 65 -23.76 -0.40 27.32
CA LYS A 65 -24.71 -0.18 28.43
C LYS A 65 -24.13 0.47 29.69
N ASP A 66 -24.21 1.80 29.74
CA ASP A 66 -24.35 2.52 31.01
C ASP A 66 -25.67 2.06 31.67
N ASP A 67 -25.57 1.23 32.70
CA ASP A 67 -26.58 1.05 33.76
C ASP A 67 -26.21 1.98 34.94
#